data_AF-A0A6V8N4W2-F1
#
_entry.id   AF-A0A6V8N4W2-F1
#
_cell.length_a   1.000
_cell.length_b   1.000
_cell.length_c   1.000
_cell.angle_alpha   90.00
_cell.angle_beta   90.00
_cell.angle_gamma   90.00
#
_symmetry.space_group_name_H-M   'P 1'
#
loop_
_entity.id
_entity.type
_entity.pdbx_description
1 polymer ?
#
loop_
_entity_poly.entity_id
_entity_poly.type
_entity_poly.pdbx_seq_one_letter_code
_entity_poly.pdbx_strand_id
1 'polypeptide(L)'
;MKTSLLDFRELFSFNPKGGVIRFLGQRVYLVDAAAQSLLRKDLLEVLGPETFRIIFTRASYAHGWRLAQTVQKEMPEAWAEAKQGELGPMLSAFHGIGEVIGRRRTDGLGDEPLVETVMKDSYEAEQHLMLSGLSKEAVCWRHAAFASGYVSYLEGREVYFIEDKCIAKGDEFCRIRGKFREQWGPELEPHLAYYQMKPVESICDDLRRKLLGTEKRLKNYRHDLGYLRNECEGSYYSISRSAAMQKVLEFAALVAEVDSSVLITGESGVGKEQMALQVHRQSNRSKKPFLAVNCGALSETLLDSELFGHVKGAFTGADRDRVGLFEAAAGGTLFLDEVGEVSPAMQVKLLRTLQEREIRRIGENASRKIDVRIISATNRNLNDAVAAGTFRQDLYYRLKVIELKIPPLRERTEDILPLARFILTPLAKGMNKKVTGFTHKAADKLLGYSWPGNIRELQNAIEYAVVLCRGNQVEVEDLPPEVREATFRPSVACGIRSLESVEREYIQSVLHALGDNKARTAEKLGISLATLYRKLKLESP
;
A
#
# COMPACT_ATOMS: atom_id res chain seq x y z
N MET A 1 56.19 -34.37 13.37
CA MET A 1 56.36 -33.58 14.60
C MET A 1 55.11 -33.73 15.46
N LYS A 2 55.24 -34.08 16.74
CA LYS A 2 54.12 -34.14 17.70
C LYS A 2 53.58 -32.74 18.01
N THR A 3 52.30 -32.65 18.37
CA THR A 3 51.61 -31.38 18.63
C THR A 3 52.24 -30.57 19.77
N SER A 4 52.82 -31.27 20.77
CA SER A 4 53.51 -30.69 21.92
C SER A 4 54.91 -30.14 21.63
N LEU A 5 55.46 -30.43 20.45
CA LEU A 5 56.80 -30.00 20.03
C LEU A 5 56.74 -28.99 18.87
N LEU A 6 55.55 -28.51 18.53
CA LEU A 6 55.32 -27.62 17.41
C LEU A 6 55.71 -26.18 17.74
N ASP A 7 56.70 -25.61 17.02
CA ASP A 7 56.91 -24.17 16.99
C ASP A 7 56.17 -23.55 15.80
N PHE A 8 55.20 -22.66 16.06
CA PHE A 8 54.43 -21.97 15.02
C PHE A 8 55.27 -21.17 14.04
N ARG A 9 56.45 -20.72 14.47
CA ARG A 9 57.38 -19.98 13.62
C ARG A 9 57.87 -20.83 12.46
N GLU A 10 57.89 -22.15 12.61
CA GLU A 10 58.33 -23.10 11.58
C GLU A 10 57.26 -23.38 10.53
N LEU A 11 55.98 -23.17 10.87
CA LEU A 11 54.87 -23.31 9.92
C LEU A 11 54.74 -22.10 8.98
N PHE A 12 55.41 -21.02 9.34
CA PHE A 12 55.35 -19.72 8.69
C PHE A 12 56.65 -19.44 7.95
N SER A 13 56.56 -19.08 6.68
CA SER A 13 57.71 -18.52 5.96
C SER A 13 57.34 -17.17 5.36
N PHE A 14 58.22 -16.20 5.56
CA PHE A 14 58.09 -14.87 5.02
C PHE A 14 59.33 -14.53 4.21
N ASN A 15 59.14 -14.25 2.92
CA ASN A 15 60.17 -13.71 2.06
C ASN A 15 59.96 -12.18 1.92
N PRO A 16 60.68 -11.34 2.70
CA PRO A 16 60.46 -9.90 2.71
C PRO A 16 60.77 -9.22 1.38
N LYS A 17 61.71 -9.77 0.58
CA LYS A 17 62.03 -9.23 -0.75
C LYS A 17 60.99 -9.64 -1.80
N GLY A 18 60.36 -10.79 -1.63
CA GLY A 18 59.35 -11.32 -2.56
C GLY A 18 57.91 -10.92 -2.24
N GLY A 19 57.63 -10.34 -1.07
CA GLY A 19 56.28 -10.00 -0.63
C GLY A 19 55.34 -11.19 -0.49
N VAL A 20 55.88 -12.40 -0.29
CA VAL A 20 55.11 -13.64 -0.16
C VAL A 20 55.20 -14.15 1.27
N ILE A 21 54.03 -14.33 1.88
CA ILE A 21 53.85 -15.01 3.14
C ILE A 21 53.27 -16.40 2.85
N ARG A 22 53.81 -17.43 3.50
CA ARG A 22 53.26 -18.79 3.43
C ARG A 22 53.00 -19.35 4.81
N PHE A 23 51.93 -20.10 4.91
CA PHE A 23 51.56 -20.92 6.05
C PHE A 23 51.31 -22.35 5.56
N LEU A 24 52.02 -23.34 6.11
CA LEU A 24 51.96 -24.74 5.63
C LEU A 24 52.16 -24.87 4.11
N GLY A 25 53.13 -24.12 3.58
CA GLY A 25 53.43 -24.07 2.14
C GLY A 25 52.41 -23.29 1.29
N GLN A 26 51.22 -22.99 1.82
CA GLN A 26 50.17 -22.24 1.13
C GLN A 26 50.42 -20.74 1.22
N ARG A 27 50.16 -20.00 0.15
CA ARG A 27 50.25 -18.54 0.17
C ARG A 27 49.12 -17.97 1.05
N VAL A 28 49.50 -17.10 1.96
CA VAL A 28 48.59 -16.31 2.81
C VAL A 28 48.94 -14.84 2.70
N TYR A 29 48.09 -13.97 3.23
CA TYR A 29 48.31 -12.54 3.32
C TYR A 29 47.69 -12.02 4.61
N LEU A 30 48.27 -10.94 5.14
CA LEU A 30 47.76 -10.30 6.35
C LEU A 30 46.72 -9.24 5.96
N VAL A 31 45.62 -9.21 6.70
CA VAL A 31 44.60 -8.17 6.54
C VAL A 31 44.33 -7.54 7.89
N ASP A 32 44.24 -6.22 7.89
CA ASP A 32 43.87 -5.43 9.06
C ASP A 32 42.44 -5.75 9.54
N ALA A 33 42.28 -5.88 10.86
CA ALA A 33 41.01 -6.25 11.47
C ALA A 33 39.94 -5.17 11.29
N ALA A 34 40.32 -3.89 11.35
CA ALA A 34 39.39 -2.77 11.14
C ALA A 34 38.96 -2.69 9.68
N ALA A 35 39.89 -2.88 8.73
CA ALA A 35 39.57 -2.93 7.30
C ALA A 35 38.60 -4.08 6.96
N GLN A 36 38.81 -5.27 7.52
CA GLN A 36 37.87 -6.41 7.39
C GLN A 36 36.49 -6.11 7.98
N SER A 37 36.44 -5.28 9.01
CA SER A 37 35.21 -4.95 9.74
C SER A 37 34.42 -3.85 9.05
N LEU A 38 35.10 -2.87 8.44
CA LEU A 38 34.49 -1.92 7.51
C LEU A 38 33.91 -2.63 6.29
N LEU A 39 34.67 -3.52 5.65
CA LEU A 39 34.16 -4.33 4.54
C LEU A 39 32.92 -5.13 4.95
N ARG A 40 32.93 -5.70 6.16
CA ARG A 40 31.76 -6.40 6.71
C ARG A 40 30.56 -5.48 6.86
N LYS A 41 30.76 -4.27 7.41
CA LYS A 41 29.68 -3.29 7.58
C LYS A 41 29.09 -2.88 6.23
N ASP A 42 29.94 -2.52 5.27
CA ASP A 42 29.50 -2.08 3.94
C ASP A 42 28.72 -3.18 3.22
N LEU A 43 29.22 -4.42 3.27
CA LEU A 43 28.53 -5.56 2.64
C LEU A 43 27.22 -5.91 3.37
N LEU A 44 27.15 -5.73 4.70
CA LEU A 44 25.92 -5.90 5.47
C LEU A 44 24.87 -4.85 5.04
N GLU A 45 25.28 -3.60 4.88
CA GLU A 45 24.41 -2.50 4.43
C GLU A 45 23.91 -2.72 2.99
N VAL A 46 24.77 -3.20 2.10
CA VAL A 46 24.43 -3.38 0.67
C VAL A 46 23.62 -4.66 0.42
N LEU A 47 24.03 -5.80 1.00
CA LEU A 47 23.45 -7.11 0.71
C LEU A 47 22.32 -7.52 1.66
N GLY A 48 22.21 -6.82 2.79
CA GLY A 48 21.35 -7.19 3.90
C GLY A 48 21.90 -8.37 4.73
N PRO A 49 21.38 -8.56 5.95
CA PRO A 49 21.94 -9.48 6.93
C PRO A 49 21.89 -10.96 6.52
N GLU A 50 20.82 -11.40 5.86
CA GLU A 50 20.66 -12.81 5.45
C GLU A 50 21.68 -13.20 4.37
N THR A 51 21.73 -12.46 3.25
CA THR A 51 22.65 -12.72 2.14
C THR A 51 24.10 -12.61 2.57
N PHE A 52 24.43 -11.58 3.35
CA PHE A 52 25.75 -11.38 3.92
C PHE A 52 26.18 -12.60 4.75
N ARG A 53 25.30 -13.07 5.66
CA ARG A 53 25.59 -14.21 6.53
C ARG A 53 25.81 -15.50 5.74
N ILE A 54 25.05 -15.77 4.66
CA ILE A 54 25.27 -16.93 3.78
C ILE A 54 26.68 -16.91 3.19
N ILE A 55 27.09 -15.79 2.59
CA ILE A 55 28.37 -15.68 1.89
C ILE A 55 29.55 -15.93 2.84
N PHE A 56 29.56 -15.24 3.99
CA PHE A 56 30.66 -15.32 4.94
C PHE A 56 30.72 -16.65 5.68
N THR A 57 29.57 -17.24 6.02
CA THR A 57 29.49 -18.57 6.63
C THR A 57 30.11 -19.60 5.70
N ARG A 58 29.72 -19.63 4.42
CA ARG A 58 30.22 -20.61 3.46
C ARG A 58 31.70 -20.44 3.13
N ALA A 59 32.16 -19.20 2.94
CA ALA A 59 33.58 -18.92 2.71
C ALA A 59 34.44 -19.41 3.89
N SER A 60 33.98 -19.20 5.12
CA SER A 60 34.69 -19.61 6.32
C SER A 60 34.65 -21.12 6.56
N TYR A 61 33.51 -21.77 6.27
CA TYR A 61 33.41 -23.24 6.26
C TYR A 61 34.40 -23.87 5.28
N ALA A 62 34.43 -23.38 4.04
CA ALA A 62 35.37 -23.85 3.03
C ALA A 62 36.83 -23.62 3.44
N HIS A 63 37.11 -22.51 4.12
CA HIS A 63 38.43 -22.22 4.66
C HIS A 63 38.85 -23.24 5.72
N GLY A 64 38.00 -23.51 6.73
CA GLY A 64 38.28 -24.50 7.77
C GLY A 64 38.53 -25.90 7.20
N TRP A 65 37.71 -26.31 6.24
CA TRP A 65 37.87 -27.59 5.53
C TRP A 65 39.20 -27.68 4.78
N ARG A 66 39.54 -26.66 3.98
CA ARG A 66 40.79 -26.62 3.21
C ARG A 66 42.02 -26.61 4.12
N LEU A 67 41.94 -25.92 5.26
CA LEU A 67 43.02 -25.93 6.24
C LEU A 67 43.21 -27.34 6.82
N ALA A 68 42.13 -28.03 7.19
CA ALA A 68 42.19 -29.40 7.70
C ALA A 68 42.84 -30.35 6.68
N GLN A 69 42.49 -30.23 5.39
CA GLN A 69 43.14 -30.95 4.28
C GLN A 69 44.64 -30.66 4.20
N THR A 70 45.03 -29.39 4.32
CA THR A 70 46.42 -28.97 4.24
C THR A 70 47.23 -29.53 5.41
N VAL A 71 46.67 -29.47 6.63
CA VAL A 71 47.31 -30.01 7.83
C VAL A 71 47.46 -31.53 7.72
N GLN A 72 46.43 -32.26 7.27
CA GLN A 72 46.54 -33.70 7.05
C GLN A 72 47.67 -34.07 6.10
N LYS A 73 47.83 -33.29 5.02
CA LYS A 73 48.83 -33.54 3.98
C LYS A 73 50.24 -33.17 4.43
N GLU A 74 50.42 -31.96 4.97
CA GLU A 74 51.74 -31.39 5.25
C GLU A 74 52.24 -31.76 6.65
N MET A 75 51.34 -32.21 7.55
CA MET A 75 51.66 -32.57 8.94
C MET A 75 50.94 -33.86 9.41
N PRO A 76 51.19 -35.01 8.76
CA PRO A 76 50.44 -36.24 9.01
C PRO A 76 50.55 -36.76 10.46
N GLU A 77 51.69 -36.57 11.12
CA GLU A 77 51.88 -36.96 12.53
C GLU A 77 51.06 -36.10 13.50
N ALA A 78 51.06 -34.77 13.32
CA ALA A 78 50.23 -33.88 14.13
C ALA A 78 48.73 -34.10 13.83
N TRP A 79 48.40 -34.44 12.58
CA TRP A 79 47.04 -34.80 12.19
C TRP A 79 46.55 -36.07 12.87
N ALA A 80 47.41 -37.09 13.05
CA ALA A 80 47.05 -38.31 13.79
C ALA A 80 46.68 -38.01 15.25
N GLU A 81 47.31 -36.99 15.85
CA GLU A 81 47.01 -36.49 17.20
C GLU A 81 45.86 -35.47 17.20
N ALA A 82 45.42 -34.94 16.05
CA ALA A 82 44.41 -33.88 15.97
C ALA A 82 43.04 -34.28 16.55
N LYS A 83 42.74 -35.59 16.66
CA LYS A 83 41.55 -36.09 17.36
C LYS A 83 41.59 -35.82 18.87
N GLN A 84 42.78 -35.77 19.47
CA GLN A 84 43.00 -35.33 20.86
C GLN A 84 42.65 -33.84 21.02
N GLY A 85 42.72 -33.10 19.91
CA GLY A 85 41.93 -31.89 19.69
C GLY A 85 42.67 -30.56 19.87
N GLU A 86 43.92 -30.55 20.31
CA GLU A 86 44.65 -29.31 20.60
C GLU A 86 45.00 -28.51 19.33
N LEU A 87 45.13 -29.19 18.20
CA LEU A 87 45.55 -28.59 16.93
C LEU A 87 44.55 -27.57 16.37
N GLY A 88 43.24 -27.80 16.51
CA GLY A 88 42.22 -26.89 15.98
C GLY A 88 42.21 -25.50 16.67
N PRO A 89 42.07 -25.43 18.01
CA PRO A 89 42.17 -24.19 18.79
C PRO A 89 43.49 -23.45 18.55
N MET A 90 44.58 -24.20 18.50
CA MET A 90 45.92 -23.70 18.22
C MET A 90 46.00 -23.01 16.85
N LEU A 91 45.47 -23.64 15.81
CA LEU A 91 45.35 -23.03 14.48
C LEU A 91 44.44 -21.81 14.49
N SER A 92 43.33 -21.84 15.24
CA SER A 92 42.41 -20.70 15.36
C SER A 92 43.08 -19.48 16.01
N ALA A 93 43.87 -19.71 17.07
CA ALA A 93 44.65 -18.66 17.72
C ALA A 93 45.71 -18.09 16.77
N PHE A 94 46.38 -18.95 15.99
CA PHE A 94 47.35 -18.51 14.98
C PHE A 94 46.74 -17.60 13.90
N HIS A 95 45.49 -17.85 13.49
CA HIS A 95 44.78 -16.98 12.55
C HIS A 95 44.29 -15.67 13.18
N GLY A 96 44.57 -15.42 14.46
CA GLY A 96 44.15 -14.22 15.17
C GLY A 96 42.63 -14.16 15.38
N ILE A 97 41.95 -15.31 15.42
CA ILE A 97 40.48 -15.31 15.58
C ILE A 97 40.06 -14.91 17.00
N GLY A 98 40.88 -15.26 18.00
CA GLY A 98 40.71 -14.95 19.41
C GLY A 98 41.44 -15.95 20.30
N GLU A 99 41.44 -15.70 21.61
CA GLU A 99 42.08 -16.56 22.61
C GLU A 99 41.12 -17.65 23.09
N VAL A 100 41.45 -18.92 22.88
CA VAL A 100 40.67 -20.04 23.42
C VAL A 100 41.04 -20.28 24.87
N ILE A 101 40.15 -19.94 25.79
CA ILE A 101 40.37 -20.00 27.24
C ILE A 101 39.70 -21.21 27.91
N GLY A 102 38.80 -21.89 27.21
CA GLY A 102 38.09 -23.05 27.74
C GLY A 102 37.69 -23.99 26.62
N ARG A 103 37.81 -25.30 26.87
CA ARG A 103 37.46 -26.31 25.89
C ARG A 103 37.02 -27.61 26.53
N ARG A 104 35.99 -28.21 25.98
CA ARG A 104 35.53 -29.55 26.34
C ARG A 104 35.31 -30.35 25.06
N ARG A 105 35.82 -31.58 25.01
CA ARG A 105 35.56 -32.54 23.93
C ARG A 105 34.95 -33.80 24.54
N THR A 106 33.91 -34.33 23.92
CA THR A 106 33.21 -35.54 24.35
C THR A 106 33.22 -36.56 23.21
N ASP A 107 32.60 -37.73 23.42
CA ASP A 107 32.29 -38.67 22.34
C ASP A 107 31.15 -38.19 21.43
N GLY A 108 30.51 -37.09 21.82
CA GLY A 108 29.33 -36.53 21.16
C GLY A 108 28.12 -37.45 21.24
N LEU A 109 28.03 -38.42 22.17
CA LEU A 109 26.84 -39.27 22.31
C LEU A 109 25.77 -38.60 23.19
N GLY A 110 24.49 -38.86 22.87
CA GLY A 110 23.36 -38.25 23.59
C GLY A 110 23.22 -36.75 23.34
N ASP A 111 22.94 -35.97 24.39
CA ASP A 111 22.71 -34.51 24.30
C ASP A 111 23.98 -33.67 24.45
N GLU A 112 25.12 -34.28 24.79
CA GLU A 112 26.38 -33.57 25.00
C GLU A 112 26.98 -33.05 23.69
N PRO A 113 27.57 -31.84 23.68
CA PRO A 113 28.27 -31.34 22.51
C PRO A 113 29.55 -32.15 22.25
N LEU A 114 29.78 -32.55 21.00
CA LEU A 114 31.03 -33.17 20.55
C LEU A 114 32.24 -32.29 20.91
N VAL A 115 32.12 -30.98 20.66
CA VAL A 115 33.13 -30.00 21.05
C VAL A 115 32.43 -28.75 21.59
N GLU A 116 32.91 -28.23 22.70
CA GLU A 116 32.58 -26.90 23.21
C GLU A 116 33.87 -26.08 23.32
N THR A 117 33.83 -24.84 22.83
CA THR A 117 34.96 -23.91 22.87
C THR A 117 34.49 -22.57 23.43
N VAL A 118 35.24 -22.05 24.41
CA VAL A 118 35.06 -20.74 25.02
C VAL A 118 36.24 -19.85 24.63
N MET A 119 35.93 -18.66 24.15
CA MET A 119 36.90 -17.73 23.59
C MET A 119 36.75 -16.33 24.19
N LYS A 120 37.90 -15.70 24.46
CA LYS A 120 38.05 -14.27 24.72
C LYS A 120 38.64 -13.57 23.50
N ASP A 121 38.48 -12.25 23.46
CA ASP A 121 39.10 -11.37 22.46
C ASP A 121 38.82 -11.84 21.02
N SER A 122 37.56 -12.19 20.76
CA SER A 122 37.14 -12.54 19.40
C SER A 122 37.19 -11.29 18.54
N TYR A 123 38.05 -11.28 17.52
CA TYR A 123 38.18 -10.10 16.64
C TYR A 123 36.84 -9.77 15.97
N GLU A 124 36.01 -10.77 15.63
CA GLU A 124 34.71 -10.52 15.01
C GLU A 124 33.76 -9.77 15.94
N ALA A 125 33.70 -10.14 17.22
CA ALA A 125 32.81 -9.49 18.18
C ALA A 125 33.38 -8.17 18.67
N GLU A 126 34.70 -8.09 18.91
CA GLU A 126 35.40 -6.85 19.26
C GLU A 126 35.13 -5.78 18.21
N GLN A 127 35.38 -6.08 16.94
CA GLN A 127 35.23 -5.11 15.87
C GLN A 127 33.76 -4.79 15.57
N HIS A 128 32.85 -5.75 15.74
CA HIS A 128 31.41 -5.47 15.66
C HIS A 128 30.98 -4.47 16.74
N LEU A 129 31.41 -4.67 17.99
CA LEU A 129 31.11 -3.77 19.10
C LEU A 129 31.64 -2.36 18.83
N MET A 130 32.86 -2.23 18.31
CA MET A 130 33.45 -0.92 17.98
C MET A 130 32.66 -0.16 16.89
N LEU A 131 32.12 -0.85 15.88
CA LEU A 131 31.47 -0.22 14.73
C LEU A 131 29.94 -0.08 14.86
N SER A 132 29.30 -1.02 15.55
CA SER A 132 27.85 -1.20 15.55
C SER A 132 27.23 -1.32 16.94
N GLY A 133 28.04 -1.41 17.99
CA GLY A 133 27.56 -1.60 19.37
C GLY A 133 26.99 -2.99 19.63
N LEU A 134 26.08 -3.10 20.60
CA LEU A 134 25.47 -4.37 21.01
C LEU A 134 24.54 -4.93 19.92
N SER A 135 24.55 -6.25 19.78
CA SER A 135 23.71 -7.02 18.86
C SER A 135 22.71 -7.88 19.62
N LYS A 136 21.54 -8.12 19.02
CA LYS A 136 20.55 -9.06 19.56
C LYS A 136 20.96 -10.53 19.34
N GLU A 137 21.81 -10.77 18.34
CA GLU A 137 22.29 -12.10 17.96
C GLU A 137 23.80 -12.19 18.07
N ALA A 138 24.30 -13.43 18.16
CA ALA A 138 25.72 -13.71 18.15
C ALA A 138 26.32 -13.35 16.77
N VAL A 139 27.58 -12.90 16.71
CA VAL A 139 28.15 -12.28 15.50
C VAL A 139 29.39 -12.98 14.95
N CYS A 140 29.99 -13.92 15.68
CA CYS A 140 31.23 -14.62 15.30
C CYS A 140 30.94 -15.79 14.34
N TRP A 141 30.22 -15.48 13.28
CA TRP A 141 29.76 -16.45 12.28
C TRP A 141 30.93 -17.09 11.53
N ARG A 142 32.01 -16.34 11.27
CA ARG A 142 33.17 -16.92 10.55
C ARG A 142 33.88 -17.93 11.44
N HIS A 143 34.07 -17.64 12.72
CA HIS A 143 34.67 -18.58 13.67
C HIS A 143 33.86 -19.87 13.78
N ALA A 144 32.55 -19.77 14.04
CA ALA A 144 31.68 -20.93 14.11
C ALA A 144 31.71 -21.76 12.82
N ALA A 145 31.61 -21.11 11.66
CA ALA A 145 31.63 -21.81 10.37
C ALA A 145 32.99 -22.42 10.04
N PHE A 146 34.10 -21.75 10.36
CA PHE A 146 35.44 -22.28 10.23
C PHE A 146 35.61 -23.55 11.07
N ALA A 147 35.16 -23.53 12.33
CA ALA A 147 35.17 -24.71 13.20
C ALA A 147 34.33 -25.86 12.62
N SER A 148 33.12 -25.56 12.11
CA SER A 148 32.27 -26.54 11.41
C SER A 148 32.99 -27.22 10.26
N GLY A 149 33.65 -26.45 9.39
CA GLY A 149 34.37 -27.01 8.23
C GLY A 149 35.57 -27.84 8.62
N TYR A 150 36.38 -27.36 9.58
CA TYR A 150 37.57 -28.05 10.04
C TYR A 150 37.23 -29.38 10.72
N VAL A 151 36.28 -29.37 11.66
CA VAL A 151 35.91 -30.58 12.42
C VAL A 151 35.13 -31.56 11.56
N SER A 152 34.32 -31.09 10.61
CA SER A 152 33.64 -31.99 9.67
C SER A 152 34.63 -32.82 8.85
N TYR A 153 35.74 -32.20 8.42
CA TYR A 153 36.81 -32.92 7.74
C TYR A 153 37.53 -33.90 8.67
N LEU A 154 37.83 -33.48 9.90
CA LEU A 154 38.50 -34.30 10.91
C LEU A 154 37.71 -35.57 11.27
N GLU A 155 36.39 -35.45 11.43
CA GLU A 155 35.51 -36.56 11.78
C GLU A 155 35.06 -37.40 10.56
N GLY A 156 35.20 -36.86 9.35
CA GLY A 156 34.63 -37.47 8.14
C GLY A 156 33.10 -37.48 8.13
N ARG A 157 32.46 -36.64 8.95
CA ARG A 157 31.01 -36.53 9.15
C ARG A 157 30.63 -35.07 9.32
N GLU A 158 29.41 -34.68 8.95
CA GLU A 158 28.95 -33.30 9.10
C GLU A 158 28.83 -32.88 10.57
N VAL A 159 29.62 -31.87 10.96
CA VAL A 159 29.61 -31.24 12.28
C VAL A 159 29.34 -29.75 12.11
N TYR A 160 28.33 -29.26 12.83
CA TYR A 160 27.94 -27.86 12.81
C TYR A 160 28.13 -27.23 14.19
N PHE A 161 28.82 -26.09 14.22
CA PHE A 161 28.98 -25.25 15.39
C PHE A 161 27.97 -24.11 15.41
N ILE A 162 27.34 -23.89 16.56
CA ILE A 162 26.43 -22.78 16.83
C ILE A 162 27.03 -21.95 17.97
N GLU A 163 27.08 -20.63 17.78
CA GLU A 163 27.47 -19.67 18.81
C GLU A 163 26.25 -19.33 19.68
N ASP A 164 26.29 -19.71 20.96
CA ASP A 164 25.17 -19.49 21.89
C ASP A 164 25.42 -18.29 22.83
N LYS A 165 26.68 -18.05 23.19
CA LYS A 165 27.13 -16.87 23.94
C LYS A 165 28.07 -16.02 23.09
N CYS A 166 27.94 -14.71 23.17
CA CYS A 166 28.76 -13.76 22.41
C CYS A 166 28.92 -12.45 23.18
N ILE A 167 30.13 -11.91 23.24
CA ILE A 167 30.37 -10.61 23.89
C ILE A 167 29.60 -9.47 23.23
N ALA A 168 29.35 -9.57 21.91
CA ALA A 168 28.51 -8.61 21.19
C ALA A 168 27.03 -8.64 21.63
N LYS A 169 26.56 -9.74 22.23
CA LYS A 169 25.23 -9.83 22.87
C LYS A 169 25.21 -9.26 24.30
N GLY A 170 26.38 -8.95 24.86
CA GLY A 170 26.56 -8.59 26.26
C GLY A 170 26.91 -9.78 27.17
N ASP A 171 27.23 -10.96 26.62
CA ASP A 171 27.77 -12.08 27.39
C ASP A 171 29.24 -11.80 27.82
N GLU A 172 29.76 -12.49 28.84
CA GLU A 172 31.14 -12.31 29.33
C GLU A 172 32.20 -12.86 28.35
N PHE A 173 31.83 -13.83 27.52
CA PHE A 173 32.70 -14.52 26.59
C PHE A 173 31.91 -15.02 25.36
N CYS A 174 32.64 -15.35 24.29
CA CYS A 174 32.08 -16.06 23.15
C CYS A 174 32.15 -17.57 23.38
N ARG A 175 31.07 -18.29 23.07
CA ARG A 175 31.04 -19.76 23.15
C ARG A 175 30.39 -20.37 21.93
N ILE A 176 31.08 -21.35 21.35
CA ILE A 176 30.57 -22.18 20.27
C ILE A 176 30.44 -23.63 20.72
N ARG A 177 29.33 -24.28 20.37
CA ARG A 177 29.06 -25.69 20.61
C ARG A 177 28.93 -26.40 19.27
N GLY A 178 29.67 -27.49 19.08
CA GLY A 178 29.65 -28.34 17.89
C GLY A 178 29.00 -29.68 18.18
N LYS A 179 28.04 -30.09 17.36
CA LYS A 179 27.44 -31.43 17.36
C LYS A 179 27.42 -31.99 15.94
N PHE A 180 27.29 -33.32 15.83
CA PHE A 180 26.95 -33.92 14.55
C PHE A 180 25.59 -33.41 14.07
N ARG A 181 25.41 -33.34 12.75
CA ARG A 181 24.16 -32.86 12.14
C ARG A 181 22.91 -33.52 12.73
N GLU A 182 22.96 -34.83 12.95
CA GLU A 182 21.81 -35.62 13.42
C GLU A 182 21.40 -35.32 14.88
N GLN A 183 22.28 -34.68 15.65
CA GLN A 183 22.14 -34.53 17.11
C GLN A 183 21.61 -33.16 17.54
N TRP A 184 21.51 -32.23 16.61
CA TRP A 184 20.95 -30.91 16.89
C TRP A 184 19.43 -30.90 16.95
N GLY A 185 18.76 -31.84 16.27
CA GLY A 185 17.32 -31.80 16.11
C GLY A 185 16.86 -30.46 15.49
N PRO A 186 15.77 -29.83 16.00
CA PRO A 186 15.21 -28.61 15.41
C PRO A 186 16.09 -27.36 15.58
N GLU A 187 17.06 -27.37 16.51
CA GLU A 187 17.94 -26.22 16.76
C GLU A 187 18.82 -25.87 15.56
N LEU A 188 19.12 -26.83 14.69
CA LEU A 188 20.01 -26.63 13.53
C LEU A 188 19.30 -26.04 12.30
N GLU A 189 17.98 -26.21 12.18
CA GLU A 189 17.21 -25.84 10.99
C GLU A 189 17.40 -24.36 10.57
N PRO A 190 17.35 -23.37 11.49
CA PRO A 190 17.57 -21.97 11.13
C PRO A 190 18.99 -21.67 10.62
N HIS A 191 19.97 -22.51 10.99
CA HIS A 191 21.38 -22.31 10.67
C HIS A 191 21.78 -22.97 9.35
N LEU A 192 21.14 -24.08 8.95
CA LEU A 192 21.46 -24.80 7.71
C LEU A 192 21.30 -23.95 6.46
N ALA A 193 20.33 -23.05 6.47
CA ALA A 193 20.09 -22.11 5.37
C ALA A 193 21.33 -21.26 5.05
N TYR A 194 22.22 -21.01 6.04
CA TYR A 194 23.46 -20.24 5.84
C TYR A 194 24.60 -21.05 5.24
N TYR A 195 24.55 -22.38 5.29
CA TYR A 195 25.58 -23.26 4.71
C TYR A 195 25.27 -23.65 3.25
N GLN A 196 24.04 -23.42 2.79
CA GLN A 196 23.59 -23.75 1.43
C GLN A 196 23.68 -22.54 0.48
N MET A 197 24.09 -22.78 -0.77
CA MET A 197 23.96 -21.76 -1.82
C MET A 197 22.53 -21.76 -2.31
N LYS A 198 21.78 -20.68 -2.07
CA LYS A 198 20.64 -20.40 -2.95
C LYS A 198 21.23 -20.15 -4.35
N PRO A 199 20.77 -20.83 -5.41
CA PRO A 199 21.21 -20.55 -6.77
C PRO A 199 21.07 -19.06 -7.07
N VAL A 200 22.01 -18.48 -7.81
CA VAL A 200 21.97 -17.05 -8.18
C VAL A 200 20.65 -16.73 -8.89
N GLU A 201 20.12 -17.70 -9.63
CA GLU A 201 18.81 -17.69 -10.28
C GLU A 201 17.68 -17.48 -9.27
N SER A 202 17.71 -18.15 -8.11
CA SER A 202 16.72 -17.99 -7.05
C SER A 202 16.77 -16.61 -6.40
N ILE A 203 17.96 -16.02 -6.25
CA ILE A 203 18.13 -14.66 -5.71
C ILE A 203 17.62 -13.64 -6.74
N CYS A 204 17.95 -13.83 -8.01
CA CYS A 204 17.43 -13.03 -9.12
C CYS A 204 15.90 -13.14 -9.23
N ASP A 205 15.33 -14.31 -8.97
CA ASP A 205 13.88 -14.52 -8.99
C ASP A 205 13.17 -13.91 -7.77
N ASP A 206 13.80 -13.91 -6.60
CA ASP A 206 13.31 -13.17 -5.42
C ASP A 206 13.35 -11.65 -5.66
N LEU A 207 14.44 -11.16 -6.24
CA LEU A 207 14.58 -9.75 -6.62
C LEU A 207 13.59 -9.38 -7.73
N ARG A 208 13.41 -10.22 -8.75
CA ARG A 208 12.38 -10.03 -9.78
C ARG A 208 10.98 -10.05 -9.18
N ARG A 209 10.66 -10.96 -8.27
CA ARG A 209 9.35 -10.99 -7.59
C ARG A 209 9.12 -9.73 -6.75
N LYS A 210 10.14 -9.28 -6.01
CA LYS A 210 10.07 -8.02 -5.26
C LYS A 210 9.94 -6.82 -6.20
N LEU A 211 10.71 -6.75 -7.27
CA LEU A 211 10.62 -5.69 -8.29
C LEU A 211 9.25 -5.70 -8.96
N LEU A 212 8.76 -6.85 -9.41
CA LEU A 212 7.42 -7.01 -9.98
C LEU A 212 6.32 -6.64 -8.98
N GLY A 213 6.48 -6.98 -7.70
CA GLY A 213 5.56 -6.57 -6.64
C GLY A 213 5.58 -5.05 -6.41
N THR A 214 6.76 -4.43 -6.47
CA THR A 214 6.94 -2.99 -6.32
C THR A 214 6.45 -2.23 -7.54
N GLU A 215 6.72 -2.74 -8.75
CA GLU A 215 6.18 -2.26 -10.01
C GLU A 215 4.67 -2.42 -10.07
N LYS A 216 4.11 -3.51 -9.55
CA LYS A 216 2.66 -3.71 -9.45
C LYS A 216 2.06 -2.73 -8.45
N ARG A 217 2.70 -2.47 -7.31
CA ARG A 217 2.28 -1.42 -6.35
C ARG A 217 2.40 -0.02 -6.96
N LEU A 218 3.47 0.28 -7.70
CA LEU A 218 3.67 1.55 -8.40
C LEU A 218 2.72 1.71 -9.59
N LYS A 219 2.39 0.63 -10.30
CA LYS A 219 1.35 0.60 -11.32
C LYS A 219 0.00 0.82 -10.70
N ASN A 220 -0.32 0.20 -9.57
CA ASN A 220 -1.57 0.44 -8.86
C ASN A 220 -1.63 1.89 -8.35
N TYR A 221 -0.56 2.41 -7.75
CA TYR A 221 -0.48 3.84 -7.36
C TYR A 221 -0.58 4.79 -8.55
N ARG A 222 0.05 4.47 -9.69
CA ARG A 222 -0.07 5.24 -10.94
C ARG A 222 -1.41 5.04 -11.64
N HIS A 223 -2.10 3.92 -11.41
CA HIS A 223 -3.43 3.64 -11.91
C HIS A 223 -4.45 4.40 -11.06
N ASP A 224 -4.28 4.45 -9.74
CA ASP A 224 -5.08 5.22 -8.79
C ASP A 224 -4.88 6.74 -9.02
N LEU A 225 -3.64 7.19 -9.26
CA LEU A 225 -3.34 8.59 -9.66
C LEU A 225 -3.68 8.88 -11.13
N GLY A 226 -3.65 7.86 -12.00
CA GLY A 226 -3.93 7.94 -13.43
C GLY A 226 -5.42 8.01 -13.74
N TYR A 227 -6.24 7.39 -12.90
CA TYR A 227 -7.71 7.48 -12.93
C TYR A 227 -8.18 8.94 -12.82
N LEU A 228 -7.45 9.78 -12.07
CA LEU A 228 -7.74 11.21 -11.94
C LEU A 228 -7.20 12.06 -13.11
N ARG A 229 -6.16 11.60 -13.81
CA ARG A 229 -5.42 12.44 -14.76
C ARG A 229 -5.76 12.22 -16.22
N ASN A 230 -6.08 11.00 -16.68
CA ASN A 230 -6.00 10.71 -18.13
C ASN A 230 -7.20 10.02 -18.83
N GLU A 231 -8.37 9.81 -18.22
CA GLU A 231 -9.50 9.18 -18.97
C GLU A 231 -10.89 9.85 -18.87
N CYS A 232 -10.98 11.16 -18.64
CA CYS A 232 -12.25 11.87 -18.85
C CYS A 232 -12.03 13.20 -19.59
N GLU A 233 -11.81 13.10 -20.90
CA GLU A 233 -12.11 14.18 -21.86
C GLU A 233 -13.62 14.47 -21.97
N GLY A 234 -14.47 13.75 -21.24
CA GLY A 234 -15.86 14.14 -20.97
C GLY A 234 -16.13 14.11 -19.47
N SER A 235 -16.35 15.27 -18.86
CA SER A 235 -16.91 15.34 -17.50
C SER A 235 -18.34 14.80 -17.56
N TYR A 236 -18.76 13.91 -16.65
CA TYR A 236 -20.16 13.44 -16.55
C TYR A 236 -21.18 14.59 -16.60
N TYR A 237 -20.74 15.79 -16.21
CA TYR A 237 -21.50 17.01 -16.19
C TYR A 237 -21.70 17.69 -17.55
N SER A 238 -20.85 17.46 -18.56
CA SER A 238 -21.08 18.02 -19.91
C SER A 238 -22.25 17.36 -20.64
N ILE A 239 -22.76 16.25 -20.09
CA ILE A 239 -23.82 15.43 -20.67
C ILE A 239 -25.17 15.67 -19.96
N SER A 240 -25.16 16.40 -18.83
CA SER A 240 -26.36 16.69 -18.05
C SER A 240 -27.32 17.63 -18.80
N ARG A 241 -28.60 17.28 -18.78
CA ARG A 241 -29.72 17.98 -19.41
C ARG A 241 -30.75 18.47 -18.40
N SER A 242 -30.72 17.98 -17.16
CA SER A 242 -31.68 18.36 -16.12
C SER A 242 -31.46 19.80 -15.64
N ALA A 243 -32.54 20.57 -15.52
CA ALA A 243 -32.48 21.96 -15.04
C ALA A 243 -31.92 22.06 -13.61
N ALA A 244 -32.19 21.05 -12.77
CA ALA A 244 -31.68 21.00 -11.40
C ALA A 244 -30.14 20.90 -11.38
N MET A 245 -29.56 20.05 -12.21
CA MET A 245 -28.10 19.89 -12.28
C MET A 245 -27.43 21.06 -13.00
N GLN A 246 -28.05 21.63 -14.03
CA GLN A 246 -27.51 22.82 -14.72
C GLN A 246 -27.33 24.01 -13.77
N LYS A 247 -28.30 24.29 -12.90
CA LYS A 247 -28.16 25.32 -11.86
C LYS A 247 -26.97 25.08 -10.93
N VAL A 248 -26.73 23.83 -10.56
CA VAL A 248 -25.58 23.45 -9.72
C VAL A 248 -24.27 23.65 -10.48
N LEU A 249 -24.23 23.36 -11.78
CA LEU A 249 -23.04 23.54 -12.61
C LEU A 249 -22.71 25.01 -12.86
N GLU A 250 -23.72 25.84 -13.14
CA GLU A 250 -23.58 27.29 -13.26
C GLU A 250 -23.03 27.89 -11.96
N PHE A 251 -23.60 27.48 -10.81
CA PHE A 251 -23.12 27.93 -9.52
C PHE A 251 -21.71 27.41 -9.22
N ALA A 252 -21.39 26.15 -9.54
CA ALA A 252 -20.05 25.60 -9.39
C ALA A 252 -19.00 26.37 -10.23
N ALA A 253 -19.37 26.88 -11.40
CA ALA A 253 -18.49 27.69 -12.24
C ALA A 253 -18.14 29.03 -11.54
N LEU A 254 -19.13 29.72 -10.98
CA LEU A 254 -18.90 30.94 -10.18
C LEU A 254 -18.04 30.66 -8.94
N VAL A 255 -18.27 29.52 -8.29
CA VAL A 255 -17.51 29.09 -7.12
C VAL A 255 -16.06 28.74 -7.48
N ALA A 256 -15.80 28.28 -8.70
CA ALA A 256 -14.45 27.95 -9.15
C ALA A 256 -13.52 29.17 -9.20
N GLU A 257 -14.06 30.36 -9.51
CA GLU A 257 -13.32 31.63 -9.62
C GLU A 257 -12.80 32.15 -8.27
N VAL A 258 -13.46 31.78 -7.17
CA VAL A 258 -13.08 32.19 -5.82
C VAL A 258 -12.26 31.12 -5.09
N ASP A 259 -11.34 31.56 -4.23
CA ASP A 259 -10.45 30.66 -3.46
C ASP A 259 -11.06 30.23 -2.11
N SER A 260 -12.37 30.39 -1.94
CA SER A 260 -13.08 30.05 -0.71
C SER A 260 -13.22 28.54 -0.53
N SER A 261 -13.37 28.11 0.74
CA SER A 261 -13.70 26.73 1.09
C SER A 261 -15.09 26.36 0.58
N VAL A 262 -15.21 25.16 0.00
CA VAL A 262 -16.46 24.68 -0.61
C VAL A 262 -16.88 23.39 0.07
N LEU A 263 -18.12 23.33 0.55
CA LEU A 263 -18.74 22.13 1.08
C LEU A 263 -19.71 21.55 0.03
N ILE A 264 -19.42 20.37 -0.47
CA ILE A 264 -20.27 19.61 -1.40
C ILE A 264 -21.15 18.66 -0.61
N THR A 265 -22.46 18.84 -0.68
CA THR A 265 -23.44 17.99 -0.02
C THR A 265 -24.24 17.17 -1.02
N GLY A 266 -24.67 15.98 -0.63
CA GLY A 266 -25.47 15.10 -1.48
C GLY A 266 -25.31 13.64 -1.09
N GLU A 267 -26.24 12.81 -1.54
CA GLU A 267 -26.29 11.39 -1.21
C GLU A 267 -25.01 10.64 -1.64
N SER A 268 -24.85 9.41 -1.14
CA SER A 268 -23.76 8.55 -1.61
C SER A 268 -23.94 8.25 -3.10
N GLY A 269 -22.84 8.23 -3.85
CA GLY A 269 -22.85 7.88 -5.27
C GLY A 269 -23.32 8.97 -6.25
N VAL A 270 -23.62 10.21 -5.81
CA VAL A 270 -24.03 11.31 -6.72
C VAL A 270 -22.89 11.92 -7.56
N GLY A 271 -21.63 11.56 -7.26
CA GLY A 271 -20.45 12.06 -7.96
C GLY A 271 -19.75 13.27 -7.30
N LYS A 272 -19.77 13.38 -5.96
CA LYS A 272 -19.17 14.52 -5.23
C LYS A 272 -17.70 14.79 -5.57
N GLU A 273 -16.90 13.74 -5.75
CA GLU A 273 -15.50 13.85 -6.16
C GLU A 273 -15.34 14.46 -7.56
N GLN A 274 -16.18 14.05 -8.51
CA GLN A 274 -16.17 14.63 -9.86
C GLN A 274 -16.55 16.11 -9.83
N MET A 275 -17.50 16.50 -8.97
CA MET A 275 -17.85 17.92 -8.78
C MET A 275 -16.67 18.71 -8.20
N ALA A 276 -15.97 18.17 -7.20
CA ALA A 276 -14.77 18.80 -6.66
C ALA A 276 -13.68 18.98 -7.71
N LEU A 277 -13.47 17.97 -8.56
CA LEU A 277 -12.54 18.03 -9.67
C LEU A 277 -12.96 19.07 -10.72
N GLN A 278 -14.26 19.18 -11.02
CA GLN A 278 -14.79 20.20 -11.93
C GLN A 278 -14.51 21.61 -11.40
N VAL A 279 -14.80 21.87 -10.13
CA VAL A 279 -14.51 23.15 -9.46
C VAL A 279 -13.01 23.47 -9.51
N HIS A 280 -12.14 22.47 -9.26
CA HIS A 280 -10.70 22.66 -9.36
C HIS A 280 -10.24 23.00 -10.80
N ARG A 281 -10.73 22.25 -11.80
CA ARG A 281 -10.39 22.44 -13.22
C ARG A 281 -10.79 23.81 -13.76
N GLN A 282 -11.88 24.38 -13.26
CA GLN A 282 -12.34 25.72 -13.64
C GLN A 282 -11.73 26.85 -12.80
N SER A 283 -10.89 26.52 -11.81
CA SER A 283 -10.30 27.52 -10.92
C SER A 283 -8.96 28.08 -11.42
N ASN A 284 -8.51 29.16 -10.78
CA ASN A 284 -7.17 29.72 -10.95
C ASN A 284 -6.03 28.73 -10.58
N ARG A 285 -6.36 27.66 -9.85
CA ARG A 285 -5.44 26.60 -9.44
C ARG A 285 -5.49 25.35 -10.34
N SER A 286 -6.16 25.40 -11.49
CA SER A 286 -6.35 24.24 -12.39
C SER A 286 -5.06 23.55 -12.89
N LYS A 287 -3.94 24.28 -12.94
CA LYS A 287 -2.61 23.73 -13.30
C LYS A 287 -1.80 23.23 -12.09
N LYS A 288 -2.34 23.35 -10.88
CA LYS A 288 -1.70 22.99 -9.60
C LYS A 288 -2.21 21.61 -9.14
N PRO A 289 -1.57 20.97 -8.15
CA PRO A 289 -2.01 19.63 -7.73
C PRO A 289 -3.44 19.64 -7.19
N PHE A 290 -4.20 18.62 -7.56
CA PHE A 290 -5.46 18.24 -6.91
C PHE A 290 -5.22 16.90 -6.20
N LEU A 291 -5.29 16.91 -4.87
CA LEU A 291 -5.14 15.71 -4.06
C LEU A 291 -6.48 15.40 -3.38
N ALA A 292 -6.87 14.13 -3.38
CA ALA A 292 -8.10 13.66 -2.76
C ALA A 292 -7.79 12.66 -1.64
N VAL A 293 -8.55 12.73 -0.56
CA VAL A 293 -8.50 11.76 0.54
C VAL A 293 -9.91 11.50 1.05
N ASN A 294 -10.23 10.22 1.24
CA ASN A 294 -11.46 9.82 1.91
C ASN A 294 -11.18 9.69 3.42
N CYS A 295 -11.85 10.51 4.22
CA CYS A 295 -11.67 10.57 5.66
C CYS A 295 -12.35 9.41 6.42
N GLY A 296 -13.35 8.75 5.84
CA GLY A 296 -14.04 7.60 6.43
C GLY A 296 -13.34 6.26 6.19
N ALA A 297 -12.48 6.16 5.17
CA ALA A 297 -11.82 4.91 4.79
C ALA A 297 -10.56 4.56 5.61
N LEU A 298 -10.02 5.52 6.37
CA LEU A 298 -8.75 5.38 7.10
C LEU A 298 -8.97 5.38 8.61
N SER A 299 -8.13 4.62 9.34
CA SER A 299 -8.08 4.75 10.80
C SER A 299 -7.56 6.13 11.18
N GLU A 300 -7.93 6.62 12.37
CA GLU A 300 -7.55 7.95 12.84
C GLU A 300 -6.04 8.22 12.75
N THR A 301 -5.22 7.29 13.24
CA THR A 301 -3.75 7.39 13.18
C THR A 301 -3.19 7.45 11.76
N LEU A 302 -3.78 6.71 10.83
CA LEU A 302 -3.37 6.72 9.42
C LEU A 302 -3.83 8.01 8.74
N LEU A 303 -5.06 8.46 9.00
CA LEU A 303 -5.59 9.72 8.47
C LEU A 303 -4.75 10.91 8.93
N ASP A 304 -4.35 10.93 10.19
CA ASP A 304 -3.44 11.92 10.76
C ASP A 304 -2.10 11.94 10.00
N SER A 305 -1.50 10.76 9.81
CA SER A 305 -0.22 10.64 9.12
C SER A 305 -0.33 10.99 7.63
N GLU A 306 -1.43 10.69 6.96
CA GLU A 306 -1.64 11.01 5.55
C GLU A 306 -1.86 12.52 5.38
N LEU A 307 -2.71 13.15 6.22
CA LEU A 307 -3.01 14.58 6.10
C LEU A 307 -1.81 15.46 6.47
N PHE A 308 -1.19 15.21 7.63
CA PHE A 308 -0.18 16.10 8.21
C PHE A 308 1.26 15.64 8.01
N GLY A 309 1.48 14.35 7.70
CA GLY A 309 2.82 13.77 7.63
C GLY A 309 3.39 13.44 9.01
N HIS A 310 4.53 12.75 9.03
CA HIS A 310 5.23 12.39 10.27
C HIS A 310 6.74 12.43 10.10
N VAL A 311 7.44 12.61 11.22
CA VAL A 311 8.90 12.41 11.29
C VAL A 311 9.22 10.99 11.73
N LYS A 312 10.42 10.52 11.41
CA LYS A 312 10.93 9.22 11.85
C LYS A 312 10.84 9.10 13.38
N GLY A 313 10.30 7.98 13.85
CA GLY A 313 10.12 7.71 15.29
C GLY A 313 8.89 8.35 15.93
N ALA A 314 8.01 9.01 15.16
CA ALA A 314 6.78 9.62 15.70
C ALA A 314 5.78 8.61 16.29
N PHE A 315 5.77 7.37 15.79
CA PHE A 315 4.97 6.25 16.30
C PHE A 315 5.60 4.91 15.90
N THR A 316 5.12 3.80 16.46
CA THR A 316 5.58 2.44 16.11
C THR A 316 5.31 2.14 14.63
N GLY A 317 6.37 2.00 13.82
CA GLY A 317 6.30 1.82 12.37
C GLY A 317 6.63 3.08 11.54
N ALA A 318 6.94 4.20 12.18
CA ALA A 318 7.44 5.42 11.51
C ALA A 318 8.95 5.29 11.20
N ASP A 319 9.32 4.40 10.29
CA ASP A 319 10.73 4.09 9.99
C ASP A 319 11.45 5.22 9.22
N ARG A 320 10.68 6.11 8.58
CA ARG A 320 11.17 7.24 7.77
C ARG A 320 10.23 8.43 7.86
N ASP A 321 10.75 9.61 7.53
CA ASP A 321 9.94 10.82 7.38
C ASP A 321 8.94 10.68 6.22
N ARG A 322 7.74 11.23 6.40
CA ARG A 322 6.70 11.28 5.37
C ARG A 322 6.05 12.66 5.30
N VAL A 323 5.97 13.19 4.09
CA VAL A 323 5.27 14.43 3.77
C VAL A 323 3.76 14.19 3.77
N GLY A 324 2.99 15.08 4.40
CA GLY A 324 1.53 15.01 4.43
C GLY A 324 0.86 15.62 3.20
N LEU A 325 -0.42 15.31 2.99
CA LEU A 325 -1.23 15.79 1.88
C LEU A 325 -1.41 17.31 1.87
N PHE A 326 -1.49 17.97 3.04
CA PHE A 326 -1.55 19.43 3.09
C PHE A 326 -0.28 20.08 2.51
N GLU A 327 0.88 19.50 2.78
CA GLU A 327 2.16 19.98 2.24
C GLU A 327 2.31 19.62 0.76
N ALA A 328 1.91 18.40 0.38
CA ALA A 328 1.94 17.95 -1.02
C ALA A 328 0.96 18.72 -1.93
N ALA A 329 -0.14 19.23 -1.39
CA ALA A 329 -1.13 20.05 -2.10
C ALA A 329 -0.79 21.55 -2.11
N ALA A 330 0.42 21.96 -1.70
CA ALA A 330 0.81 23.37 -1.64
C ALA A 330 0.60 24.10 -2.99
N GLY A 331 -0.07 25.25 -2.93
CA GLY A 331 -0.51 26.05 -4.08
C GLY A 331 -1.66 25.43 -4.88
N GLY A 332 -2.16 24.27 -4.50
CA GLY A 332 -3.19 23.49 -5.19
C GLY A 332 -4.50 23.38 -4.41
N THR A 333 -5.16 22.24 -4.55
CA THR A 333 -6.45 21.94 -3.91
C THR A 333 -6.42 20.59 -3.23
N LEU A 334 -6.91 20.54 -1.99
CA LEU A 334 -7.11 19.30 -1.24
C LEU A 334 -8.61 19.03 -1.11
N PHE A 335 -9.03 17.86 -1.58
CA PHE A 335 -10.38 17.35 -1.48
C PHE A 335 -10.51 16.37 -0.30
N LEU A 336 -11.38 16.70 0.64
CA LEU A 336 -11.69 15.90 1.82
C LEU A 336 -13.07 15.24 1.64
N ASP A 337 -13.11 13.98 1.22
CA ASP A 337 -14.36 13.24 1.12
C ASP A 337 -14.77 12.66 2.48
N GLU A 338 -16.07 12.54 2.70
CA GLU A 338 -16.67 12.04 3.94
C GLU A 338 -16.21 12.79 5.21
N VAL A 339 -16.07 14.12 5.13
CA VAL A 339 -15.62 14.96 6.27
C VAL A 339 -16.53 14.85 7.51
N GLY A 340 -17.77 14.37 7.35
CA GLY A 340 -18.70 14.12 8.45
C GLY A 340 -18.40 12.87 9.29
N GLU A 341 -17.42 12.07 8.89
CA GLU A 341 -16.99 10.84 9.58
C GLU A 341 -15.74 11.04 10.46
N VAL A 342 -15.13 12.23 10.43
CA VAL A 342 -13.88 12.48 11.17
C VAL A 342 -14.08 12.52 12.68
N SER A 343 -13.11 11.96 13.41
CA SER A 343 -13.11 11.96 14.88
C SER A 343 -13.11 13.39 15.47
N PRO A 344 -13.60 13.59 16.70
CA PRO A 344 -13.53 14.91 17.36
C PRO A 344 -12.12 15.48 17.46
N ALA A 345 -11.09 14.65 17.64
CA ALA A 345 -9.70 15.08 17.68
C ALA A 345 -9.23 15.58 16.30
N MET A 346 -9.60 14.89 15.23
CA MET A 346 -9.34 15.34 13.86
C MET A 346 -10.06 16.65 13.53
N GLN A 347 -11.28 16.85 14.02
CA GLN A 347 -12.01 18.12 13.84
C GLN A 347 -11.21 19.30 14.41
N VAL A 348 -10.60 19.15 15.59
CA VAL A 348 -9.77 20.20 16.20
C VAL A 348 -8.53 20.50 15.35
N LYS A 349 -7.85 19.47 14.83
CA LYS A 349 -6.65 19.64 13.99
C LYS A 349 -6.98 20.30 12.65
N LEU A 350 -8.06 19.85 12.00
CA LEU A 350 -8.56 20.46 10.77
C LEU A 350 -8.95 21.93 10.99
N LEU A 351 -9.64 22.23 12.09
CA LEU A 351 -10.02 23.60 12.44
C LEU A 351 -8.79 24.51 12.54
N ARG A 352 -7.77 24.11 13.31
CA ARG A 352 -6.52 24.88 13.45
C ARG A 352 -5.84 25.08 12.09
N THR A 353 -5.77 24.02 11.29
CA THR A 353 -5.17 24.07 9.94
C THR A 353 -5.90 25.07 9.03
N LEU A 354 -7.24 25.08 9.06
CA LEU A 354 -8.06 25.98 8.25
C LEU A 354 -8.07 27.44 8.75
N GLN A 355 -7.89 27.65 10.05
CA GLN A 355 -7.86 28.97 10.67
C GLN A 355 -6.50 29.63 10.54
N GLU A 356 -5.44 28.93 10.96
CA GLU A 356 -4.08 29.46 11.04
C GLU A 356 -3.32 29.33 9.71
N ARG A 357 -3.80 28.49 8.79
CA ARG A 357 -3.07 28.11 7.55
C ARG A 357 -1.68 27.57 7.85
N GLU A 358 -1.56 26.81 8.94
CA GLU A 358 -0.33 26.16 9.37
C GLU A 358 -0.59 24.69 9.69
N ILE A 359 0.40 23.84 9.44
CA ILE A 359 0.41 22.44 9.83
C ILE A 359 1.63 22.11 10.68
N ARG A 360 1.52 21.03 11.45
CA ARG A 360 2.65 20.41 12.17
C ARG A 360 2.66 18.93 11.85
N ARG A 361 3.84 18.38 11.50
CA ARG A 361 3.98 16.93 11.32
C ARG A 361 3.86 16.23 12.66
N ILE A 362 3.40 14.99 12.65
CA ILE A 362 3.33 14.18 13.86
C ILE A 362 4.76 13.93 14.37
N GLY A 363 4.99 14.22 15.64
CA GLY A 363 6.31 14.13 16.27
C GLY A 363 7.21 15.36 16.05
N GLU A 364 6.72 16.40 15.37
CA GLU A 364 7.45 17.64 15.11
C GLU A 364 6.73 18.84 15.76
N ASN A 365 7.47 19.73 16.42
CA ASN A 365 6.91 20.95 17.01
C ASN A 365 6.95 22.17 16.07
N ALA A 366 7.60 22.04 14.91
CA ALA A 366 7.72 23.12 13.94
C ALA A 366 6.41 23.32 13.16
N SER A 367 5.87 24.54 13.24
CA SER A 367 4.77 24.98 12.38
C SER A 367 5.27 25.28 10.96
N ARG A 368 4.47 24.89 9.96
CA ARG A 368 4.72 25.13 8.53
C ARG A 368 3.51 25.81 7.90
N LYS A 369 3.72 26.96 7.26
CA LYS A 369 2.64 27.66 6.54
C LYS A 369 2.24 26.87 5.29
N ILE A 370 0.94 26.81 5.05
CA ILE A 370 0.34 26.13 3.90
C ILE A 370 -0.54 27.10 3.12
N ASP A 371 -0.55 26.93 1.80
CA ASP A 371 -1.47 27.62 0.88
C ASP A 371 -2.23 26.56 0.08
N VAL A 372 -3.37 26.12 0.59
CA VAL A 372 -4.16 25.03 0.00
C VAL A 372 -5.62 25.43 -0.03
N ARG A 373 -6.25 25.33 -1.20
CA ARG A 373 -7.71 25.47 -1.33
C ARG A 373 -8.37 24.19 -0.85
N ILE A 374 -9.39 24.31 -0.01
CA ILE A 374 -10.08 23.16 0.57
C ILE A 374 -11.45 22.98 -0.05
N ILE A 375 -11.71 21.79 -0.57
CA ILE A 375 -13.03 21.33 -0.97
C ILE A 375 -13.36 20.14 -0.09
N SER A 376 -14.53 20.12 0.52
CA SER A 376 -14.95 19.03 1.40
C SER A 376 -16.28 18.46 0.92
N ALA A 377 -16.50 17.17 1.15
CA ALA A 377 -17.72 16.49 0.76
C ALA A 377 -18.29 15.66 1.91
N THR A 378 -19.61 15.54 1.96
CA THR A 378 -20.30 14.67 2.91
C THR A 378 -21.68 14.27 2.38
N ASN A 379 -22.14 13.09 2.81
CA ASN A 379 -23.51 12.60 2.67
C ASN A 379 -24.36 12.82 3.93
N ARG A 380 -23.74 13.20 5.06
CA ARG A 380 -24.45 13.48 6.31
C ARG A 380 -25.00 14.89 6.33
N ASN A 381 -26.10 15.10 7.06
CA ASN A 381 -26.54 16.44 7.41
C ASN A 381 -25.69 16.98 8.57
N LEU A 382 -24.68 17.80 8.24
CA LEU A 382 -23.79 18.37 9.27
C LEU A 382 -24.51 19.28 10.26
N ASN A 383 -25.64 19.90 9.88
CA ASN A 383 -26.42 20.70 10.83
C ASN A 383 -26.96 19.83 11.97
N ASP A 384 -27.50 18.66 11.63
CA ASP A 384 -28.03 17.71 12.62
C ASP A 384 -26.88 17.14 13.47
N ALA A 385 -25.72 16.90 12.87
CA ALA A 385 -24.53 16.45 13.59
C ALA A 385 -23.99 17.51 14.58
N VAL A 386 -24.08 18.80 14.22
CA VAL A 386 -23.77 19.91 15.13
C VAL A 386 -24.79 19.97 16.27
N ALA A 387 -26.09 19.85 15.97
CA ALA A 387 -27.14 19.83 16.99
C ALA A 387 -27.00 18.64 17.97
N ALA A 388 -26.54 17.49 17.47
CA ALA A 388 -26.25 16.30 18.25
C ALA A 388 -24.91 16.36 19.02
N GLY A 389 -24.09 17.40 18.82
CA GLY A 389 -22.78 17.55 19.46
C GLY A 389 -21.68 16.62 18.93
N THR A 390 -21.93 15.89 17.82
CA THR A 390 -20.95 14.98 17.21
C THR A 390 -20.02 15.69 16.21
N PHE A 391 -20.41 16.89 15.75
CA PHE A 391 -19.60 17.74 14.89
C PHE A 391 -19.49 19.14 15.47
N ARG A 392 -18.29 19.72 15.43
CA ARG A 392 -18.07 21.06 15.98
C ARG A 392 -18.64 22.16 15.09
N GLN A 393 -19.35 23.08 15.72
CA GLN A 393 -19.98 24.22 15.05
C GLN A 393 -18.95 25.16 14.38
N ASP A 394 -17.80 25.38 15.02
CA ASP A 394 -16.73 26.24 14.50
C ASP A 394 -16.12 25.69 13.18
N LEU A 395 -15.84 24.39 13.13
CA LEU A 395 -15.36 23.72 11.92
C LEU A 395 -16.43 23.73 10.82
N TYR A 396 -17.70 23.51 11.18
CA TYR A 396 -18.80 23.54 10.22
C TYR A 396 -18.86 24.86 9.45
N TYR A 397 -18.84 26.00 10.15
CA TYR A 397 -18.87 27.31 9.49
C TYR A 397 -17.60 27.61 8.68
N ARG A 398 -16.45 27.04 9.05
CA ARG A 398 -15.20 27.21 8.29
C ARG A 398 -15.18 26.39 7.01
N LEU A 399 -15.81 25.21 7.01
CA LEU A 399 -15.97 24.36 5.82
C LEU A 399 -17.08 24.88 4.90
N LYS A 400 -18.21 25.30 5.48
CA LYS A 400 -19.38 25.80 4.76
C LYS A 400 -19.32 27.31 4.55
N VAL A 401 -18.28 27.77 3.86
CA VAL A 401 -18.28 29.15 3.32
C VAL A 401 -19.20 29.22 2.10
N ILE A 402 -19.12 28.20 1.24
CA ILE A 402 -20.03 28.01 0.11
C ILE A 402 -20.51 26.56 0.10
N GLU A 403 -21.81 26.33 -0.11
CA GLU A 403 -22.41 24.99 -0.16
C GLU A 403 -22.89 24.65 -1.57
N LEU A 404 -22.41 23.54 -2.13
CA LEU A 404 -22.87 22.97 -3.40
C LEU A 404 -23.67 21.70 -3.10
N LYS A 405 -25.00 21.76 -3.25
CA LYS A 405 -25.88 20.60 -3.06
C LYS A 405 -26.13 19.89 -4.39
N ILE A 406 -25.66 18.64 -4.51
CA ILE A 406 -25.87 17.82 -5.70
C ILE A 406 -27.19 17.06 -5.57
N PRO A 407 -28.14 17.20 -6.52
CA PRO A 407 -29.40 16.47 -6.47
C PRO A 407 -29.19 14.96 -6.74
N PRO A 408 -29.96 14.09 -6.05
CA PRO A 408 -29.96 12.67 -6.33
C PRO A 408 -30.53 12.38 -7.72
N LEU A 409 -30.21 11.22 -8.29
CA LEU A 409 -30.53 10.87 -9.66
C LEU A 409 -32.04 10.85 -9.95
N ARG A 410 -32.86 10.51 -8.95
CA ARG A 410 -34.33 10.59 -9.01
C ARG A 410 -34.91 11.99 -9.17
N GLU A 411 -34.15 13.04 -8.84
CA GLU A 411 -34.55 14.46 -9.04
C GLU A 411 -34.05 15.01 -10.38
N ARG A 412 -33.31 14.21 -11.16
CA ARG A 412 -32.75 14.56 -12.48
C ARG A 412 -32.91 13.41 -13.47
N THR A 413 -34.14 12.97 -13.64
CA THR A 413 -34.48 11.82 -14.50
C THR A 413 -34.04 11.99 -15.95
N GLU A 414 -33.96 13.24 -16.45
CA GLU A 414 -33.49 13.56 -17.80
C GLU A 414 -32.01 13.19 -18.02
N ASP A 415 -31.22 13.06 -16.94
CA ASP A 415 -29.80 12.74 -17.00
C ASP A 415 -29.54 11.23 -17.03
N ILE A 416 -30.51 10.40 -16.63
CA ILE A 416 -30.32 8.94 -16.47
C ILE A 416 -29.87 8.28 -17.77
N LEU A 417 -30.60 8.48 -18.87
CA LEU A 417 -30.28 7.84 -20.15
C LEU A 417 -29.00 8.38 -20.80
N PRO A 418 -28.75 9.71 -20.84
CA PRO A 418 -27.46 10.24 -21.28
C PRO A 418 -26.27 9.68 -20.48
N LEU A 419 -26.37 9.63 -19.15
CA LEU A 419 -25.33 9.05 -18.28
C LEU A 419 -25.15 7.56 -18.54
N ALA A 420 -26.23 6.80 -18.66
CA ALA A 420 -26.17 5.36 -18.94
C ALA A 420 -25.45 5.06 -20.26
N ARG A 421 -25.71 5.84 -21.32
CA ARG A 421 -25.03 5.69 -22.62
C ARG A 421 -23.55 6.07 -22.55
N PHE A 422 -23.25 7.12 -21.80
CA PHE A 422 -21.87 7.56 -21.59
C PHE A 422 -21.05 6.50 -20.87
N ILE A 423 -21.63 5.84 -19.86
CA ILE A 423 -20.99 4.74 -19.11
C ILE A 423 -20.89 3.47 -19.97
N LEU A 424 -21.91 3.15 -20.77
CA LEU A 424 -21.95 1.96 -21.62
C LEU A 424 -20.82 1.92 -22.65
N THR A 425 -20.50 3.05 -23.27
CA THR A 425 -19.52 3.13 -24.36
C THR A 425 -18.11 2.62 -23.98
N PRO A 426 -17.45 3.15 -22.92
CA PRO A 426 -16.14 2.65 -22.49
C PRO A 426 -16.19 1.22 -21.94
N LEU A 427 -17.27 0.82 -21.26
CA LEU A 427 -17.42 -0.55 -20.74
C LEU A 427 -17.52 -1.58 -21.88
N ALA A 428 -18.34 -1.30 -22.89
CA ALA A 428 -18.48 -2.17 -24.07
C ALA A 428 -17.14 -2.30 -24.82
N LYS A 429 -16.41 -1.19 -24.98
CA LYS A 429 -15.07 -1.18 -25.60
C LYS A 429 -14.06 -1.98 -24.78
N GLY A 430 -14.02 -1.79 -23.46
CA GLY A 430 -13.11 -2.51 -22.57
C GLY A 430 -13.33 -4.03 -22.54
N MET A 431 -14.59 -4.47 -22.72
CA MET A 431 -14.96 -5.88 -22.75
C MET A 431 -14.99 -6.49 -24.16
N ASN A 432 -14.54 -5.76 -25.20
CA ASN A 432 -14.61 -6.17 -26.60
C ASN A 432 -16.02 -6.60 -27.08
N LYS A 433 -17.07 -5.96 -26.54
CA LYS A 433 -18.45 -6.21 -26.95
C LYS A 433 -18.98 -5.14 -27.90
N LYS A 434 -19.88 -5.52 -28.82
CA LYS A 434 -20.50 -4.63 -29.82
C LYS A 434 -21.82 -4.00 -29.32
N VAL A 435 -21.96 -3.79 -28.02
CA VAL A 435 -23.16 -3.19 -27.44
C VAL A 435 -23.18 -1.69 -27.74
N THR A 436 -24.23 -1.22 -28.41
CA THR A 436 -24.36 0.18 -28.88
C THR A 436 -25.42 0.98 -28.14
N GLY A 437 -26.27 0.34 -27.34
CA GLY A 437 -27.31 1.05 -26.58
C GLY A 437 -28.28 0.13 -25.85
N PHE A 438 -29.46 0.68 -25.55
CA PHE A 438 -30.52 0.03 -24.80
C PHE A 438 -31.77 -0.13 -25.66
N THR A 439 -32.51 -1.22 -25.48
CA THR A 439 -33.88 -1.35 -26.01
C THR A 439 -34.82 -0.36 -25.31
N HIS A 440 -35.94 0.00 -25.95
CA HIS A 440 -36.94 0.89 -25.34
C HIS A 440 -37.42 0.36 -23.98
N LYS A 441 -37.72 -0.94 -23.89
CA LYS A 441 -38.16 -1.56 -22.63
C LYS A 441 -37.11 -1.49 -21.52
N ALA A 442 -35.82 -1.64 -21.87
CA ALA A 442 -34.73 -1.49 -20.90
C ALA A 442 -34.58 -0.03 -20.46
N ALA A 443 -34.71 0.93 -21.39
CA ALA A 443 -34.66 2.36 -21.09
C ALA A 443 -35.79 2.78 -20.13
N ASP A 444 -37.01 2.28 -20.33
CA ASP A 444 -38.15 2.56 -19.45
C ASP A 444 -37.89 2.05 -18.02
N LYS A 445 -37.24 0.89 -17.89
CA LYS A 445 -36.85 0.34 -16.59
C LYS A 445 -35.78 1.17 -15.90
N LEU A 446 -34.79 1.66 -16.64
CA LEU A 446 -33.76 2.57 -16.11
C LEU A 446 -34.37 3.90 -15.62
N LEU A 447 -35.36 4.45 -16.34
CA LEU A 447 -36.07 5.67 -15.95
C LEU A 447 -37.03 5.46 -14.76
N GLY A 448 -37.61 4.27 -14.63
CA GLY A 448 -38.59 3.95 -13.58
C GLY A 448 -37.98 3.57 -12.23
N TYR A 449 -36.67 3.40 -12.13
CA TYR A 449 -35.99 3.03 -10.90
C TYR A 449 -35.52 4.25 -10.11
N SER A 450 -35.55 4.16 -8.78
CA SER A 450 -35.28 5.30 -7.88
C SER A 450 -33.79 5.62 -7.68
N TRP A 451 -32.91 4.68 -8.03
CA TRP A 451 -31.44 4.81 -7.92
C TRP A 451 -30.95 5.24 -6.52
N PRO A 452 -31.21 4.47 -5.45
CA PRO A 452 -30.73 4.78 -4.09
C PRO A 452 -29.21 4.95 -4.00
N GLY A 453 -28.43 4.25 -4.83
CA GLY A 453 -26.97 4.39 -4.94
C GLY A 453 -26.52 5.32 -6.06
N ASN A 454 -27.44 6.09 -6.66
CA ASN A 454 -27.20 7.14 -7.65
C ASN A 454 -26.32 6.66 -8.83
N ILE A 455 -25.30 7.44 -9.24
CA ILE A 455 -24.46 7.14 -10.41
C ILE A 455 -23.63 5.87 -10.17
N ARG A 456 -23.21 5.59 -8.93
CA ARG A 456 -22.42 4.39 -8.62
C ARG A 456 -23.23 3.12 -8.85
N GLU A 457 -24.49 3.10 -8.42
CA GLU A 457 -25.41 1.98 -8.69
C GLU A 457 -25.75 1.88 -10.18
N LEU A 458 -25.98 3.01 -10.86
CA LEU A 458 -26.19 3.04 -12.30
C LEU A 458 -25.00 2.41 -13.05
N GLN A 459 -23.77 2.78 -12.68
CA GLN A 459 -22.56 2.22 -13.30
C GLN A 459 -22.48 0.70 -13.13
N ASN A 460 -22.71 0.20 -11.91
CA ASN A 460 -22.73 -1.23 -11.62
C ASN A 460 -23.83 -1.96 -12.40
N ALA A 461 -25.01 -1.35 -12.52
CA ALA A 461 -26.12 -1.92 -13.29
C ALA A 461 -25.82 -1.99 -14.79
N ILE A 462 -25.17 -0.96 -15.35
CA ILE A 462 -24.75 -0.97 -16.76
C ILE A 462 -23.62 -1.99 -16.98
N GLU A 463 -22.66 -2.10 -16.07
CA GLU A 463 -21.60 -3.11 -16.15
C GLU A 463 -22.17 -4.53 -16.15
N TYR A 464 -23.05 -4.82 -15.20
CA TYR A 464 -23.78 -6.10 -15.13
C TYR A 464 -24.50 -6.40 -16.45
N ALA A 465 -25.19 -5.40 -17.00
CA ALA A 465 -25.90 -5.54 -18.26
C ALA A 465 -24.98 -5.79 -19.46
N VAL A 466 -23.84 -5.09 -19.54
CA VAL A 466 -22.85 -5.33 -20.60
C VAL A 466 -22.28 -6.75 -20.48
N VAL A 467 -22.05 -7.27 -19.28
CA VAL A 467 -21.54 -8.65 -19.08
C VAL A 467 -22.52 -9.71 -19.58
N LEU A 468 -23.82 -9.55 -19.30
CA LEU A 468 -24.83 -10.53 -19.71
C LEU A 468 -25.30 -10.37 -21.17
N CYS A 469 -25.23 -9.17 -21.71
CA CYS A 469 -25.73 -8.87 -23.04
C CYS A 469 -25.05 -9.76 -24.10
N ARG A 470 -25.87 -10.49 -24.85
CA ARG A 470 -25.46 -11.34 -25.97
C ARG A 470 -25.62 -10.65 -27.33
N GLY A 471 -26.45 -9.61 -27.39
CA GLY A 471 -26.77 -8.86 -28.60
C GLY A 471 -26.01 -7.54 -28.74
N ASN A 472 -26.49 -6.69 -29.66
CA ASN A 472 -25.96 -5.33 -29.86
C ASN A 472 -26.67 -4.28 -28.99
N GLN A 473 -27.76 -4.64 -28.31
CA GLN A 473 -28.53 -3.76 -27.43
C GLN A 473 -28.82 -4.47 -26.12
N VAL A 474 -28.77 -3.73 -25.02
CA VAL A 474 -29.14 -4.20 -23.68
C VAL A 474 -30.66 -4.39 -23.62
N GLU A 475 -31.07 -5.60 -23.30
CA GLU A 475 -32.47 -5.96 -23.07
C GLU A 475 -32.83 -5.85 -21.59
N VAL A 476 -34.13 -5.90 -21.28
CA VAL A 476 -34.60 -5.96 -19.87
C VAL A 476 -33.98 -7.15 -19.17
N GLU A 477 -33.70 -8.23 -19.92
CA GLU A 477 -33.17 -9.45 -19.32
C GLU A 477 -31.72 -9.37 -18.86
N ASP A 478 -30.99 -8.40 -19.39
CA ASP A 478 -29.60 -8.18 -19.05
C ASP A 478 -29.46 -7.29 -17.80
N LEU A 479 -30.50 -6.57 -17.40
CA LEU A 479 -30.46 -5.68 -16.24
C LEU A 479 -30.45 -6.47 -14.91
N PRO A 480 -29.93 -5.87 -13.82
CA PRO A 480 -30.04 -6.46 -12.49
C PRO A 480 -31.50 -6.70 -12.08
N PRO A 481 -31.79 -7.72 -11.26
CA PRO A 481 -33.17 -8.07 -10.86
C PRO A 481 -33.90 -6.90 -10.21
N GLU A 482 -33.22 -6.11 -9.38
CA GLU A 482 -33.77 -4.93 -8.70
C GLU A 482 -34.28 -3.87 -9.70
N VAL A 483 -33.58 -3.68 -10.82
CA VAL A 483 -33.96 -2.74 -11.88
C VAL A 483 -35.01 -3.36 -12.81
N ARG A 484 -35.00 -4.68 -13.01
CA ARG A 484 -36.03 -5.40 -13.79
C ARG A 484 -37.40 -5.31 -13.14
N GLU A 485 -37.44 -5.47 -11.83
CA GLU A 485 -38.66 -5.44 -11.03
C GLU A 485 -39.16 -4.02 -10.75
N ALA A 486 -38.37 -3.00 -11.08
CA ALA A 486 -38.77 -1.61 -10.99
C ALA A 486 -40.10 -1.40 -11.73
N THR A 487 -41.14 -1.11 -10.96
CA THR A 487 -42.41 -0.64 -11.48
C THR A 487 -42.28 0.87 -11.62
N PHE A 488 -42.51 1.38 -12.83
CA PHE A 488 -42.61 2.82 -13.05
C PHE A 488 -43.73 3.36 -12.14
N ARG A 489 -43.34 3.94 -11.01
CA ARG A 489 -44.23 4.73 -10.18
C ARG A 489 -44.04 6.16 -10.65
N PRO A 490 -45.01 6.78 -11.34
CA PRO A 490 -44.91 8.19 -11.66
C PRO A 490 -44.66 8.95 -10.36
N SER A 491 -43.49 9.57 -10.27
CA SER A 491 -43.13 10.41 -9.14
C SER A 491 -44.06 11.62 -9.15
N VAL A 492 -44.85 11.79 -8.10
CA VAL A 492 -45.68 12.97 -7.86
C VAL A 492 -44.79 14.14 -7.37
N ALA A 493 -43.60 14.30 -7.98
CA ALA A 493 -42.62 15.33 -7.60
C ALA A 493 -43.12 16.76 -7.91
N CYS A 494 -44.19 16.90 -8.69
CA CYS A 494 -44.78 18.19 -9.02
C CYS A 494 -46.01 18.56 -8.16
N GLY A 495 -46.08 18.00 -6.94
CA GLY A 495 -47.24 18.13 -6.05
C GLY A 495 -48.39 17.20 -6.46
N ILE A 496 -49.21 16.80 -5.49
CA ILE A 496 -50.45 16.06 -5.75
C ILE A 496 -51.38 17.00 -6.53
N ARG A 497 -51.29 16.94 -7.85
CA ARG A 497 -52.19 17.66 -8.75
C ARG A 497 -53.54 16.95 -8.73
N SER A 498 -54.64 17.71 -8.73
CA SER A 498 -55.98 17.11 -8.81
C SER A 498 -56.10 16.32 -10.11
N LEU A 499 -56.82 15.20 -10.09
CA LEU A 499 -57.13 14.42 -11.30
C LEU A 499 -57.72 15.31 -12.40
N GLU A 500 -58.49 16.32 -12.02
CA GLU A 500 -59.06 17.31 -12.92
C GLU A 500 -58.00 18.14 -13.67
N SER A 501 -56.92 18.57 -13.00
CA SER A 501 -55.85 19.33 -13.64
C SER A 501 -55.04 18.50 -14.64
N VAL A 502 -54.78 17.22 -14.32
CA VAL A 502 -54.07 16.28 -15.18
C VAL A 502 -54.93 15.91 -16.39
N GLU A 503 -56.21 15.64 -16.18
CA GLU A 503 -57.17 15.40 -17.26
C GLU A 503 -57.26 16.60 -18.22
N ARG A 504 -57.28 17.83 -17.68
CA ARG A 504 -57.38 19.04 -18.50
C ARG A 504 -56.15 19.27 -19.39
N GLU A 505 -54.96 19.14 -18.81
CA GLU A 505 -53.68 19.27 -19.53
C GLU A 505 -53.56 18.20 -20.62
N TYR A 506 -53.96 16.97 -20.29
CA TYR A 506 -54.02 15.87 -21.26
C TYR A 506 -55.00 16.15 -22.40
N ILE A 507 -56.23 16.58 -22.10
CA ILE A 507 -57.24 16.95 -23.11
C ILE A 507 -56.73 18.08 -24.02
N GLN A 508 -56.06 19.09 -23.46
CA GLN A 508 -55.48 20.20 -24.24
C GLN A 508 -54.35 19.73 -25.16
N SER A 509 -53.48 18.83 -24.69
CA SER A 509 -52.40 18.26 -25.51
C SER A 509 -52.92 17.46 -26.71
N VAL A 510 -53.98 16.67 -26.50
CA VAL A 510 -54.62 15.87 -27.56
C VAL A 510 -55.38 16.77 -28.53
N LEU A 511 -56.03 17.82 -28.04
CA LEU A 511 -56.72 18.82 -28.87
C LEU A 511 -55.73 19.55 -29.80
N HIS A 512 -54.57 19.96 -29.28
CA HIS A 512 -53.51 20.60 -30.06
C HIS A 512 -52.90 19.65 -31.10
N ALA A 513 -52.65 18.39 -30.72
CA ALA A 513 -52.13 17.36 -31.64
C ALA A 513 -53.10 17.02 -32.78
N LEU A 514 -54.40 17.26 -32.60
CA LEU A 514 -55.45 17.00 -33.59
C LEU A 514 -55.94 18.29 -34.29
N GLY A 515 -55.20 19.40 -34.17
CA GLY A 515 -55.48 20.66 -34.86
C GLY A 515 -56.78 21.32 -34.42
N ASP A 516 -57.05 21.33 -33.11
CA ASP A 516 -58.25 21.92 -32.47
C ASP A 516 -59.59 21.31 -32.90
N ASN A 517 -59.56 20.12 -33.51
CA ASN A 517 -60.76 19.39 -33.88
C ASN A 517 -61.38 18.69 -32.67
N LYS A 518 -62.35 19.36 -32.03
CA LYS A 518 -63.06 18.89 -30.83
C LYS A 518 -63.82 17.58 -31.02
N ALA A 519 -64.36 17.32 -32.22
CA ALA A 519 -65.11 16.09 -32.51
C ALA A 519 -64.18 14.87 -32.55
N ARG A 520 -63.06 14.97 -33.28
CA ARG A 520 -62.04 13.90 -33.33
C ARG A 520 -61.34 13.70 -31.99
N THR A 521 -61.16 14.77 -31.23
CA THR A 521 -60.56 14.72 -29.89
C THR A 521 -61.45 13.94 -28.92
N ALA A 522 -62.77 14.21 -28.92
CA ALA A 522 -63.73 13.46 -28.10
C ALA A 522 -63.78 11.96 -28.46
N GLU A 523 -63.80 11.64 -29.76
CA GLU A 523 -63.79 10.26 -30.26
C GLU A 523 -62.53 9.50 -29.84
N LYS A 524 -61.33 10.10 -30.03
CA LYS A 524 -60.06 9.48 -29.62
C LYS A 524 -59.91 9.34 -28.11
N LEU A 525 -60.49 10.25 -27.34
CA LEU A 525 -60.48 10.18 -25.87
C LEU A 525 -61.57 9.25 -25.32
N GLY A 526 -62.45 8.70 -26.16
CA GLY A 526 -63.54 7.81 -25.73
C GLY A 526 -64.60 8.50 -24.87
N ILE A 527 -64.74 9.83 -24.98
CA ILE A 527 -65.70 10.62 -24.19
C ILE A 527 -66.71 11.31 -25.10
N SER A 528 -67.91 11.58 -24.56
CA SER A 528 -68.90 12.34 -25.31
C SER A 528 -68.44 13.79 -25.57
N LEU A 529 -68.91 14.39 -26.68
CA LEU A 529 -68.60 15.78 -27.00
C LEU A 529 -69.03 16.73 -25.86
N ALA A 530 -70.17 16.44 -25.20
CA ALA A 530 -70.66 17.20 -24.06
C ALA A 530 -69.72 17.08 -22.83
N THR A 531 -69.16 15.89 -22.59
CA THR A 531 -68.16 15.66 -21.53
C THR A 531 -66.87 16.42 -21.80
N LEU A 532 -66.40 16.45 -23.06
CA LEU A 532 -65.23 17.22 -23.47
C LEU A 532 -65.43 18.73 -23.19
N TYR A 533 -66.59 19.28 -23.56
CA TYR A 533 -66.92 20.68 -23.27
C TYR A 533 -66.98 20.98 -21.76
N ARG A 534 -67.55 20.07 -20.97
CA ARG A 534 -67.62 20.20 -19.50
C ARG A 534 -66.24 20.18 -18.85
N LYS A 535 -65.29 19.39 -19.38
CA LYS A 535 -63.91 19.32 -18.88
C LYS A 535 -63.03 20.50 -19.33
N LEU A 536 -63.41 21.19 -20.41
CA LEU A 536 -62.74 22.39 -20.91
C LEU A 536 -63.26 23.69 -20.28
N LYS A 537 -64.49 23.71 -19.74
CA LYS A 537 -65.10 24.87 -19.08
C LYS A 537 -65.31 24.64 -17.58
N LEU A 538 -64.50 25.30 -16.77
CA LEU A 538 -64.88 25.87 -15.48
C LEU A 538 -63.99 27.10 -15.24
N GLU A 539 -64.24 28.13 -16.04
CA GLU A 539 -64.47 29.49 -15.57
C GLU A 539 -65.58 30.03 -16.47
N SER A 540 -66.71 30.34 -15.87
CA SER A 540 -67.70 31.26 -16.40
C SER A 540 -68.15 32.08 -15.19
N PRO A 541 -68.34 33.38 -15.40
CA PRO A 541 -67.89 34.48 -14.52
C PRO A 541 -68.40 34.44 -13.08
#